data_AF-A0A848TKD4-F1
#
_entry.id   AF-A0A848TKD4-F1
#
_cell.length_a   1.000
_cell.length_b   1.000
_cell.length_c   1.000
_cell.angle_alpha   90.00
_cell.angle_beta   90.00
_cell.angle_gamma   90.00
#
_symmetry.space_group_name_H-M   'P 1'
#
loop_
_entity.id
_entity.type
_entity.pdbx_description
1 polymer ?
#
loop_
_entity_poly.entity_id
_entity_poly.type
_entity_poly.pdbx_seq_one_letter_code
_entity_poly.pdbx_strand_id
1 'polypeptide(L)' 'MKTALVTGGTGGIGEGVVDKLAANGWQVIATGATETEVATFKPRPNVTARPLDVTSDAAV' A
#
# COMPACT_ATOMS: atom_id res chain seq x y z
N MET A 1 18.68 -1.17 0.49
CA MET A 1 17.30 -1.72 0.47
C MET A 1 16.40 -0.68 -0.19
N LYS A 2 15.54 -1.07 -1.13
CA LYS A 2 14.67 -0.12 -1.86
C LYS A 2 13.29 -0.11 -1.24
N THR A 3 12.66 1.06 -1.21
CA THR A 3 11.31 1.27 -0.67
C THR A 3 10.40 1.84 -1.75
N ALA A 4 9.17 1.34 -1.81
CA ALA A 4 8.13 1.85 -2.72
C ALA A 4 6.87 2.22 -1.92
N LEU A 5 6.28 3.38 -2.26
CA LEU A 5 4.94 3.77 -1.84
C LEU A 5 3.99 3.50 -3.00
N VAL A 6 2.90 2.78 -2.75
CA VAL A 6 1.86 2.48 -3.74
C VAL A 6 0.53 3.04 -3.25
N THR A 7 0.09 4.14 -3.87
CA THR A 7 -1.24 4.71 -3.64
C THR A 7 -2.31 3.81 -4.24
N GLY A 8 -3.43 3.61 -3.52
CA GLY A 8 -4.44 2.62 -3.93
C GLY A 8 -3.91 1.18 -3.90
N GLY A 9 -2.87 0.92 -3.12
CA GLY A 9 -2.19 -0.37 -3.02
C GLY A 9 -2.96 -1.43 -2.25
N THR A 10 -4.07 -1.09 -1.60
CA THR A 10 -4.88 -2.03 -0.79
C THR A 10 -5.88 -2.86 -1.59
N GLY A 11 -5.99 -2.67 -2.90
CA GLY A 11 -6.86 -3.49 -3.75
C GLY A 11 -6.56 -3.40 -5.25
N GLY A 12 -7.23 -4.25 -6.03
CA GLY A 12 -7.21 -4.22 -7.50
C GLY A 12 -5.81 -4.24 -8.11
N ILE A 13 -5.54 -3.33 -9.05
CA ILE A 13 -4.24 -3.21 -9.71
C ILE A 13 -3.13 -2.84 -8.73
N GLY A 14 -3.41 -1.94 -7.79
CA GLY A 14 -2.43 -1.48 -6.81
C GLY A 14 -1.94 -2.63 -5.92
N GLU A 15 -2.83 -3.51 -5.48
CA GLU A 15 -2.46 -4.71 -4.72
C GLU A 15 -1.55 -5.64 -5.52
N GLY A 16 -1.82 -5.84 -6.81
CA GLY A 16 -0.95 -6.63 -7.70
C GLY A 16 0.44 -6.01 -7.89
N VAL A 17 0.54 -4.68 -7.91
CA VAL A 17 1.83 -3.95 -7.93
C VAL A 17 2.58 -4.15 -6.62
N VAL A 18 1.89 -4.04 -5.48
CA VAL A 18 2.46 -4.30 -4.14
C VAL A 18 3.03 -5.71 -4.08
N ASP A 19 2.28 -6.71 -4.55
CA ASP A 19 2.74 -8.10 -4.59
C ASP A 19 4.01 -8.28 -5.42
N LYS A 20 4.06 -7.67 -6.61
CA LYS A 20 5.23 -7.79 -7.48
C LYS A 20 6.46 -7.12 -6.88
N LEU A 21 6.31 -5.95 -6.25
CA LEU A 21 7.40 -5.24 -5.60
C LEU A 21 7.92 -6.00 -4.38
N ALA A 22 7.01 -6.47 -3.52
CA ALA A 22 7.35 -7.24 -2.34
C ALA A 22 8.07 -8.54 -2.69
N ALA A 23 7.61 -9.27 -3.72
CA ALA A 23 8.25 -10.48 -4.22
C ALA A 23 9.67 -10.24 -4.78
N ASN A 24 9.95 -9.03 -5.28
CA ASN A 24 11.28 -8.62 -5.73
C ASN A 24 12.16 -8.06 -4.58
N GLY A 25 11.76 -8.23 -3.32
CA GLY A 25 12.55 -7.87 -2.14
C GLY A 25 12.49 -6.38 -1.76
N TRP A 26 11.50 -5.64 -2.24
CA TRP A 26 11.29 -4.25 -1.83
C TRP A 26 10.53 -4.16 -0.51
N GLN A 27 10.82 -3.11 0.27
CA GLN A 27 9.90 -2.70 1.34
C GLN A 27 8.77 -1.88 0.71
N VAL A 28 7.52 -2.24 0.96
CA VAL A 28 6.37 -1.59 0.32
C VAL A 28 5.46 -0.96 1.36
N ILE A 29 5.05 0.28 1.11
CA ILE A 29 3.96 0.94 1.81
C ILE A 29 2.77 0.95 0.86
N ALA A 30 1.74 0.16 1.16
CA ALA A 30 0.49 0.13 0.42
C ALA A 30 -0.49 1.10 1.08
N THR A 31 -1.16 1.97 0.32
CA THR A 31 -2.18 2.85 0.90
C THR A 31 -3.58 2.60 0.34
N GLY A 32 -4.57 2.77 1.21
CA GLY A 32 -6.00 2.82 0.86
C GLY A 32 -6.58 4.16 1.29
N ALA A 33 -7.66 4.60 0.64
CA ALA A 33 -8.30 5.88 0.97
C ALA A 33 -8.99 5.86 2.34
N THR A 34 -9.35 4.67 2.84
CA THR A 34 -10.06 4.51 4.11
C THR A 34 -9.40 3.51 5.05
N GLU A 35 -9.65 3.67 6.35
CA GLU A 35 -9.25 2.70 7.37
C GLU A 35 -9.84 1.30 7.10
N THR A 36 -11.04 1.22 6.53
CA THR A 36 -11.70 -0.05 6.20
C THR A 36 -10.96 -0.81 5.10
N GLU A 37 -10.52 -0.12 4.05
CA GLU A 37 -9.70 -0.73 2.99
C GLU A 37 -8.37 -1.26 3.56
N VAL A 38 -7.75 -0.52 4.47
CA VAL A 38 -6.49 -0.91 5.11
C VAL A 38 -6.69 -2.10 6.06
N ALA A 39 -7.77 -2.10 6.84
CA ALA A 39 -8.07 -3.17 7.80
C ALA A 39 -8.40 -4.51 7.12
N THR A 40 -8.93 -4.47 5.90
CA THR A 40 -9.25 -5.67 5.11
C THR A 40 -8.07 -6.17 4.28
N PHE A 41 -7.01 -5.37 4.14
CA PHE A 41 -5.79 -5.74 3.42
C PHE A 41 -5.01 -6.82 4.17
N LYS A 42 -4.68 -7.92 3.47
CA LYS A 42 -4.00 -9.06 4.07
C LYS A 42 -2.52 -8.73 4.37
N PRO A 43 -2.04 -8.90 5.62
CA PRO A 43 -0.64 -8.67 5.96
C PRO A 43 0.31 -9.56 5.15
N ARG A 44 1.47 -9.00 4.79
CA ARG A 44 2.53 -9.70 4.06
C ARG A 44 3.89 -9.35 4.68
N PRO A 45 4.89 -10.22 4.56
CA PRO A 45 6.27 -9.82 4.81
C PRO A 45 6.59 -8.57 4.00
N ASN A 46 7.43 -7.68 4.54
CA ASN A 46 7.94 -6.49 3.86
C ASN A 46 6.89 -5.53 3.24
N VAL A 47 5.62 -5.61 3.67
CA VAL A 47 4.55 -4.68 3.28
C VAL A 47 3.88 -4.09 4.52
N THR A 48 3.72 -2.77 4.55
CA THR A 48 2.93 -2.05 5.56
C THR A 48 1.75 -1.36 4.89
N ALA A 49 0.54 -1.53 5.41
CA ALA A 49 -0.64 -0.84 4.91
C ALA A 49 -0.96 0.40 5.77
N ARG A 50 -1.33 1.52 5.14
CA ARG A 50 -1.67 2.79 5.81
C ARG A 50 -2.83 3.52 5.11
N PRO A 51 -3.71 4.21 5.84
CA PRO A 51 -4.69 5.08 5.22
C PRO A 51 -3.98 6.31 4.61
N LEU A 52 -4.38 6.69 3.41
CA LEU A 52 -3.95 7.91 2.73
C LEU A 52 -5.03 8.33 1.72
N ASP A 53 -5.71 9.43 2.01
CA ASP A 53 -6.56 10.12 1.05
C ASP A 53 -5.71 11.09 0.22
N VAL A 54 -5.40 10.68 -1.02
CA VAL A 54 -4.59 11.46 -1.96
C VAL A 54 -5.28 12.73 -2.47
N THR A 55 -6.57 12.91 -2.18
CA THR A 55 -7.32 14.12 -2.54
C THR A 55 -7.25 15.21 -1.47
N SER A 56 -6.65 14.91 -0.32
CA SER A 56 -6.48 15.83 0.81
C SER A 56 -5.01 16.23 0.95
N ASP A 57 -4.68 17.48 0.62
CA ASP A 57 -3.31 18.01 0.76
C ASP A 57 -2.77 17.90 2.20
N ALA A 58 -3.65 17.96 3.20
CA ALA A 58 -3.25 17.82 4.60
C ALA A 58 -2.82 16.39 4.99
N ALA A 59 -3.16 15.40 4.16
CA ALA A 59 -2.84 13.99 4.39
C ALA A 59 -1.56 13.54 3.66
N VAL A 60 -1.03 14.35 2.73
CA VAL A 60 0.08 14.01 1.82
C VAL A 60 1.42 14.58 2.30
#